data_AF-A0AAW6QBD8-F1
#
_entry.id   AF-A0AAW6QBD8-F1
#
_cell.length_a   1.000
_cell.length_b   1.000
_cell.length_c   1.000
_cell.angle_alpha   90.00
_cell.angle_beta   90.00
_cell.angle_gamma   90.00
#
_symmetry.space_group_name_H-M   'P 1'
#
loop_
_entity.id
_entity.type
_entity.pdbx_description
1 polymer ?
#
loop_
_entity_poly.entity_id
_entity_poly.type
_entity_poly.pdbx_seq_one_letter_code
_entity_poly.pdbx_strand_id
1 'polypeptide(L)'
;MNWLIFAFGSAFFAGLTAILGKLGVEGMNSNLATFIRTVVILFVIGGIITARNEWQLPQHIAAKPLTFLILSGIATGLSWLCYYRALQLAPASWVAPIDKLSVVIAIVLGVVLLGEAVSLKLVIGSLLICSGVLVLAL
;
A
#
# COMPACT_ATOMS: atom_id res chain seq x y z
N MET A 1 20.49 -9.59 4.35
CA MET A 1 20.70 -8.13 4.21
C MET A 1 19.99 -7.50 2.99
N ASN A 2 19.48 -8.26 2.01
CA ASN A 2 18.87 -7.69 0.79
C ASN A 2 17.45 -7.08 0.99
N TRP A 3 16.66 -7.57 1.95
CA TRP A 3 15.27 -7.11 2.16
C TRP A 3 15.17 -5.65 2.64
N LEU A 4 16.17 -5.15 3.37
CA LEU A 4 16.22 -3.76 3.84
C LEU A 4 16.29 -2.78 2.67
N ILE A 5 17.05 -3.12 1.61
CA ILE A 5 17.17 -2.28 0.41
C ILE A 5 15.80 -2.15 -0.27
N PHE A 6 15.07 -3.25 -0.42
CA PHE A 6 13.72 -3.23 -0.97
C PHE A 6 12.72 -2.50 -0.06
N ALA A 7 12.86 -2.60 1.27
CA ALA A 7 12.02 -1.88 2.23
C ALA A 7 12.25 -0.37 2.16
N PHE A 8 13.51 0.09 2.14
CA PHE A 8 13.83 1.50 1.96
C PHE A 8 13.39 2.03 0.58
N GLY A 9 13.58 1.23 -0.47
CA GLY A 9 13.06 1.54 -1.80
C GLY A 9 11.54 1.70 -1.80
N SER A 10 10.80 0.78 -1.16
CA SER A 10 9.35 0.86 -1.00
C SER A 10 8.93 2.14 -0.27
N ALA A 11 9.60 2.50 0.82
CA ALA A 11 9.32 3.73 1.56
C ALA A 11 9.55 4.98 0.70
N PHE A 12 10.64 5.02 -0.07
CA PHE A 12 10.93 6.11 -1.01
C PHE A 12 9.84 6.24 -2.07
N PHE A 13 9.47 5.15 -2.75
CA PHE A 13 8.42 5.16 -3.76
C PHE A 13 7.04 5.47 -3.20
N ALA A 14 6.75 5.09 -1.95
CA ALA A 14 5.52 5.47 -1.26
C ALA A 14 5.43 6.99 -1.05
N GLY A 15 6.53 7.64 -0.65
CA GLY A 15 6.61 9.10 -0.56
C GLY A 15 6.42 9.78 -1.91
N LEU A 16 7.12 9.32 -2.94
CA LEU A 16 6.97 9.85 -4.31
C LEU A 16 5.54 9.70 -4.83
N THR A 17 4.94 8.53 -4.58
CA THR A 17 3.54 8.24 -4.92
C THR A 17 2.56 9.22 -4.25
N ALA A 18 2.80 9.60 -3.00
CA ALA A 18 1.92 10.53 -2.30
C ALA A 18 1.92 11.92 -2.97
N ILE A 19 3.11 12.45 -3.30
CA ILE A 19 3.25 13.78 -3.91
C ILE A 19 2.75 13.78 -5.37
N LEU A 20 3.24 12.86 -6.21
CA LEU A 20 2.77 12.74 -7.59
C LEU A 20 1.27 12.44 -7.65
N GLY A 21 0.81 11.64 -6.69
CA GLY A 21 -0.60 11.31 -6.50
C GLY A 21 -1.45 12.54 -6.23
N LYS A 22 -1.08 13.36 -5.24
CA LYS A 22 -1.78 14.62 -4.91
C LYS A 22 -1.86 15.55 -6.13
N LEU A 23 -0.74 15.71 -6.85
CA LEU A 23 -0.68 16.54 -8.07
C LEU A 23 -1.53 15.94 -9.21
N GLY A 24 -1.51 14.61 -9.38
CA GLY A 24 -2.23 13.93 -10.45
C GLY A 24 -3.76 13.87 -10.25
N VAL A 25 -4.23 13.93 -9.00
CA VAL A 25 -5.67 14.00 -8.70
C VAL A 25 -6.21 15.43 -8.71
N GLU A 26 -5.35 16.43 -8.83
CA GLU A 26 -5.75 17.84 -8.86
C GLU A 26 -6.45 18.15 -10.20
N GLY A 27 -7.66 18.71 -10.14
CA GLY A 27 -8.43 19.06 -11.33
C GLY A 27 -9.16 17.90 -12.03
N MET A 28 -9.14 16.67 -11.49
CA MET A 28 -9.92 15.55 -12.03
C MET A 28 -10.57 14.67 -10.95
N ASN A 29 -11.48 13.79 -11.36
CA ASN A 29 -12.10 12.83 -10.44
C ASN A 29 -11.04 11.81 -9.95
N SER A 30 -10.99 11.55 -8.64
CA SER A 30 -10.03 10.63 -8.02
C SER A 30 -10.17 9.18 -8.51
N ASN A 31 -11.37 8.75 -8.90
CA ASN A 31 -11.60 7.43 -9.49
C ASN A 31 -10.93 7.33 -10.87
N LEU A 32 -11.04 8.38 -11.69
CA LEU A 32 -10.39 8.44 -13.01
C LEU A 32 -8.87 8.42 -12.87
N ALA A 33 -8.32 9.23 -11.97
CA ALA A 33 -6.88 9.23 -11.69
C ALA A 33 -6.38 7.85 -11.21
N THR A 34 -7.14 7.19 -10.32
CA THR A 34 -6.82 5.85 -9.82
C THR A 34 -6.89 4.81 -10.95
N PHE A 35 -7.87 4.91 -11.85
CA PHE A 35 -7.98 4.05 -13.02
C PHE A 35 -6.77 4.19 -13.95
N ILE A 36 -6.41 5.43 -14.31
CA ILE A 36 -5.22 5.72 -15.14
C ILE A 36 -3.97 5.12 -14.50
N ARG A 37 -3.78 5.33 -13.19
CA ARG A 37 -2.65 4.76 -12.44
C ARG A 37 -2.63 3.23 -12.52
N THR A 38 -3.78 2.59 -12.37
CA THR A 38 -3.89 1.12 -12.41
C THR A 38 -3.52 0.57 -13.79
N VAL A 39 -3.92 1.24 -14.87
CA VAL A 39 -3.54 0.89 -16.24
C VAL A 39 -2.02 1.00 -16.43
N VAL A 40 -1.40 2.09 -15.94
CA VAL A 40 0.06 2.25 -16.00
C VAL A 40 0.77 1.11 -15.24
N ILE A 41 0.32 0.77 -14.04
CA ILE A 41 0.87 -0.33 -13.25
C ILE A 41 0.73 -1.67 -14.00
N LEU A 42 -0.42 -1.92 -14.62
CA LEU A 42 -0.66 -3.13 -15.40
C LEU A 42 0.37 -3.28 -16.54
N PHE A 43 0.63 -2.21 -17.29
CA PHE A 43 1.64 -2.23 -18.36
C PHE A 43 3.06 -2.43 -17.83
N VAL A 44 3.42 -1.77 -16.73
CA VAL A 44 4.76 -1.92 -16.12
C VAL A 44 4.98 -3.36 -15.64
N ILE A 45 4.05 -3.91 -14.87
CA ILE A 45 4.15 -5.28 -14.35
C ILE A 45 4.06 -6.31 -15.48
N GLY A 46 3.13 -6.13 -16.42
CA GLY A 46 2.99 -7.00 -17.59
C GLY A 46 4.25 -7.02 -18.47
N GLY A 47 4.90 -5.88 -18.65
CA GLY A 47 6.18 -5.77 -19.34
C GLY A 47 7.30 -6.53 -18.64
N ILE A 48 7.39 -6.43 -17.31
CA ILE A 48 8.39 -7.16 -16.51
C ILE A 48 8.18 -8.67 -16.61
N ILE A 49 6.96 -9.15 -16.41
CA ILE A 49 6.62 -10.59 -16.49
C ILE A 49 6.94 -11.14 -17.89
N THR A 50 6.63 -10.36 -18.94
CA THR A 50 6.94 -10.73 -20.33
C THR A 50 8.45 -10.78 -20.57
N ALA A 51 9.20 -9.76 -20.15
CA ALA A 51 10.65 -9.71 -20.33
C ALA A 51 11.38 -10.85 -19.58
N ARG A 52 10.80 -11.33 -18.47
CA ARG A 52 11.35 -12.41 -17.65
C ARG A 52 10.79 -13.79 -17.97
N ASN A 53 9.84 -13.91 -18.90
CA ASN A 53 9.12 -15.15 -19.21
C ASN A 53 8.47 -15.81 -17.98
N GLU A 54 7.89 -15.00 -17.09
CA GLU A 54 7.30 -15.46 -15.82
C GLU A 54 5.79 -15.75 -15.93
N TRP A 55 5.23 -15.79 -17.14
CA TRP A 55 3.82 -16.11 -17.37
C TRP A 55 3.51 -17.56 -16.95
N GLN A 56 2.61 -17.73 -15.98
CA GLN A 56 2.16 -19.05 -15.53
C GLN A 56 0.74 -19.36 -16.05
N LEU A 57 0.52 -20.61 -16.43
CA LEU A 57 -0.81 -21.10 -16.82
C LEU A 57 -1.75 -21.13 -15.60
N PRO A 58 -3.03 -20.72 -15.73
CA PRO A 58 -4.00 -20.71 -14.63
C PRO A 58 -4.16 -22.05 -13.90
N GLN A 59 -3.89 -23.16 -14.60
CA GLN A 59 -3.98 -24.53 -14.05
C GLN A 59 -2.92 -24.83 -12.97
N HIS A 60 -1.83 -24.05 -12.92
CA HIS A 60 -0.75 -24.22 -11.94
C HIS A 60 -0.93 -23.31 -10.71
N ILE A 61 -1.95 -22.44 -10.71
CA ILE A 61 -2.19 -21.51 -9.61
C ILE A 61 -3.15 -22.17 -8.61
N ALA A 62 -2.67 -22.43 -7.40
CA ALA A 62 -3.51 -22.95 -6.34
C ALA A 62 -4.67 -21.98 -6.03
N ALA A 63 -5.90 -22.51 -5.92
CA ALA A 63 -7.11 -21.71 -5.73
C ALA A 63 -7.08 -20.85 -4.46
N LYS A 64 -6.51 -21.37 -3.36
CA LYS A 64 -6.45 -20.67 -2.07
C LYS A 64 -5.58 -19.39 -2.14
N PRO A 65 -4.30 -19.44 -2.57
CA PRO A 65 -3.51 -18.23 -2.84
C PRO A 65 -4.18 -17.23 -3.78
N LEU A 66 -4.84 -17.72 -4.83
CA LEU A 66 -5.54 -16.85 -5.78
C LEU A 66 -6.69 -16.07 -5.11
N THR A 67 -7.50 -16.72 -4.27
CA THR A 67 -8.56 -16.01 -3.51
C THR A 67 -7.99 -14.92 -2.61
N PHE A 68 -6.90 -15.18 -1.88
CA PHE A 68 -6.27 -14.14 -1.05
C PHE A 68 -5.68 -13.01 -1.90
N LEU A 69 -5.14 -13.31 -3.08
CA LEU A 69 -4.62 -12.30 -4.00
C LEU A 69 -5.74 -11.41 -4.56
N ILE A 70 -6.88 -11.99 -4.93
CA ILE A 70 -8.07 -11.24 -5.38
C ILE A 70 -8.58 -10.35 -4.26
N LEU A 71 -8.74 -10.88 -3.05
CA LEU A 71 -9.18 -10.09 -1.89
C LEU A 71 -8.20 -8.97 -1.56
N SER A 72 -6.90 -9.23 -1.64
CA SER A 72 -5.86 -8.22 -1.46
C SER A 72 -5.92 -7.14 -2.55
N GLY A 73 -6.16 -7.51 -3.81
CA GLY A 73 -6.37 -6.57 -4.91
C GLY A 73 -7.58 -5.65 -4.68
N ILE A 74 -8.72 -6.21 -4.25
CA ILE A 74 -9.90 -5.43 -3.89
C ILE A 74 -9.59 -4.46 -2.73
N ALA A 75 -8.96 -4.95 -1.66
CA ALA A 75 -8.57 -4.13 -0.52
C ALA A 75 -7.62 -2.99 -0.92
N THR A 76 -6.69 -3.26 -1.83
CA THR A 76 -5.74 -2.27 -2.36
C THR A 76 -6.46 -1.21 -3.20
N GLY A 77 -7.38 -1.62 -4.07
CA GLY A 77 -8.21 -0.71 -4.85
C GLY A 77 -9.03 0.22 -3.96
N LEU A 78 -9.75 -0.34 -2.98
CA LEU A 78 -10.52 0.43 -2.00
C LEU A 78 -9.64 1.39 -1.19
N SER A 79 -8.46 0.92 -0.75
CA SER A 79 -7.48 1.75 -0.05
C SER A 79 -7.07 2.96 -0.89
N TRP A 80 -6.72 2.76 -2.16
CA TRP A 80 -6.34 3.87 -3.05
C TRP A 80 -7.48 4.85 -3.30
N LEU A 81 -8.70 4.37 -3.52
CA LEU A 81 -9.87 5.24 -3.71
C LEU A 81 -10.07 6.15 -2.49
N CYS A 82 -10.02 5.60 -1.27
CA CYS A 82 -10.10 6.37 -0.03
C CYS A 82 -8.91 7.33 0.13
N TYR A 83 -7.69 6.86 -0.09
CA TYR A 83 -6.47 7.65 0.07
C TYR A 83 -6.41 8.84 -0.88
N TYR A 84 -6.72 8.63 -2.16
CA TYR A 84 -6.71 9.69 -3.16
C TYR A 84 -7.85 10.68 -2.96
N ARG A 85 -9.02 10.20 -2.52
CA ARG A 85 -10.09 11.10 -2.12
C ARG A 85 -9.67 11.97 -0.94
N ALA A 86 -9.01 11.42 0.07
CA ALA A 86 -8.47 12.19 1.20
C ALA A 86 -7.39 13.18 0.75
N LEU A 87 -6.49 12.77 -0.14
CA LEU A 87 -5.50 13.67 -0.74
C LEU A 87 -6.16 14.81 -1.51
N GLN A 88 -7.32 14.66 -2.14
CA GLN A 88 -8.01 15.80 -2.75
C GLN A 88 -8.49 16.82 -1.72
N LEU A 89 -8.91 16.36 -0.54
CA LEU A 89 -9.56 17.18 0.49
C LEU A 89 -8.58 17.86 1.45
N ALA A 90 -7.39 17.29 1.65
CA ALA A 90 -6.43 17.77 2.64
C ALA A 90 -4.98 17.80 2.11
N PRO A 91 -4.04 18.45 2.81
CA PRO A 91 -2.62 18.41 2.48
C PRO A 91 -2.04 16.99 2.60
N ALA A 92 -1.08 16.65 1.73
CA ALA A 92 -0.40 15.36 1.78
C ALA A 92 0.36 15.14 3.10
N SER A 93 0.83 16.21 3.74
CA SER A 93 1.51 16.17 5.04
C SER A 93 0.62 15.68 6.18
N TRP A 94 -0.72 15.73 6.04
CA TRP A 94 -1.66 15.22 7.05
C TRP A 94 -2.16 13.83 6.68
N VAL A 95 -2.52 13.63 5.41
CA VAL A 95 -3.09 12.37 4.93
C VAL A 95 -2.05 11.25 4.91
N ALA A 96 -0.81 11.54 4.48
CA ALA A 96 0.22 10.51 4.36
C ALA A 96 0.66 9.91 5.72
N PRO A 97 0.79 10.68 6.81
CA PRO A 97 0.99 10.09 8.14
C PRO A 97 -0.18 9.23 8.60
N ILE A 98 -1.43 9.68 8.45
CA ILE A 98 -2.61 8.89 8.84
C ILE A 98 -2.64 7.54 8.11
N ASP A 99 -2.30 7.52 6.82
CA ASP A 99 -2.15 6.29 6.04
C ASP A 99 -1.15 5.30 6.65
N LYS A 100 -0.13 5.77 7.38
CA LYS A 100 0.86 4.89 8.05
C LYS A 100 0.34 4.20 9.30
N LEU A 101 -0.85 4.55 9.81
CA LEU A 101 -1.55 3.70 10.78
C LEU A 101 -1.89 2.31 10.19
N SER A 102 -1.90 2.16 8.87
CA SER A 102 -1.99 0.84 8.21
C SER A 102 -0.93 -0.14 8.70
N VAL A 103 0.27 0.33 9.09
CA VAL A 103 1.32 -0.53 9.67
C VAL A 103 0.86 -1.13 10.99
N VAL A 104 0.22 -0.34 11.85
CA VAL A 104 -0.30 -0.80 13.15
C VAL A 104 -1.46 -1.75 12.94
N ILE A 105 -2.36 -1.45 12.00
CA ILE A 105 -3.47 -2.35 11.63
C ILE A 105 -2.91 -3.68 11.10
N ALA A 106 -1.90 -3.65 10.23
CA ALA A 106 -1.27 -4.86 9.69
C ALA A 106 -0.61 -5.70 10.78
N ILE A 107 0.06 -5.08 11.75
CA ILE A 107 0.63 -5.76 12.92
C ILE A 107 -0.47 -6.46 13.73
N VAL A 108 -1.56 -5.76 14.04
CA VAL A 108 -2.69 -6.34 14.79
C VAL A 108 -3.31 -7.52 14.03
N LEU A 109 -3.53 -7.37 12.72
CA LEU A 109 -4.03 -8.45 11.87
C LEU A 109 -3.05 -9.62 11.78
N GLY A 110 -1.74 -9.37 11.74
CA GLY A 110 -0.71 -10.41 11.77
C GLY A 110 -0.74 -11.21 13.07
N VAL A 111 -0.87 -10.54 14.20
CA VAL A 111 -1.01 -11.22 15.50
C VAL A 111 -2.30 -12.04 15.57
N VAL A 112 -3.44 -11.46 15.15
CA VAL A 112 -4.77 -12.10 15.31
C VAL A 112 -5.03 -13.20 14.28
N LEU A 113 -4.67 -12.98 13.01
CA LEU A 113 -5.00 -13.88 11.90
C LEU A 113 -3.87 -14.84 11.55
N LEU A 114 -2.61 -14.41 11.67
CA LEU A 114 -1.43 -15.22 11.33
C LEU A 114 -0.78 -15.84 12.57
N GLY A 115 -1.18 -15.43 13.78
CA GLY A 115 -0.64 -15.94 15.03
C GLY A 115 0.79 -15.46 15.32
N GLU A 116 1.18 -14.31 14.77
CA GLU A 116 2.52 -13.75 14.98
C GLU A 116 2.78 -13.44 16.47
N ALA A 117 3.99 -13.76 16.95
CA ALA A 117 4.36 -13.56 18.34
C ALA A 117 4.44 -12.07 18.70
N VAL A 118 3.71 -11.68 19.75
CA VAL A 118 3.77 -10.31 20.27
C VAL A 118 5.04 -10.14 21.08
N SER A 119 5.97 -9.34 20.56
CA SER A 119 7.15 -8.92 21.31
C SER A 119 6.97 -7.54 21.90
N LEU A 120 7.62 -7.26 23.04
CA LEU A 120 7.59 -5.95 23.67
C LEU A 120 8.10 -4.84 22.71
N LYS A 121 9.08 -5.16 21.86
CA LYS A 121 9.60 -4.25 20.83
C LYS A 121 8.54 -3.86 19.81
N LEU A 122 7.72 -4.82 19.39
CA LEU A 122 6.64 -4.61 18.42
C LEU A 122 5.52 -3.76 19.00
N VAL A 123 5.18 -3.96 20.28
CA VAL A 123 4.20 -3.11 21.00
C VAL A 123 4.71 -1.68 21.13
N ILE A 124 5.93 -1.48 21.63
CA ILE A 124 6.53 -0.15 21.80
C ILE A 124 6.66 0.56 20.44
N GLY A 125 7.14 -0.15 19.41
CA GLY A 125 7.26 0.41 18.06
C GLY A 125 5.91 0.83 17.48
N SER A 126 4.86 0.03 17.67
CA SER A 126 3.51 0.37 17.22
C SER A 126 2.96 1.61 17.92
N LEU A 127 3.17 1.72 19.24
CA LEU A 127 2.77 2.90 20.02
C LEU A 127 3.50 4.16 19.54
N LEU A 128 4.81 4.05 19.26
CA LEU A 128 5.60 5.15 18.73
C LEU A 128 5.10 5.60 17.36
N ILE A 129 4.79 4.67 16.45
CA ILE A 129 4.18 4.98 15.15
C ILE A 129 2.84 5.71 15.35
N CYS A 130 1.94 5.18 16.18
CA CYS A 130 0.66 5.83 16.49
C CYS A 130 0.86 7.26 17.00
N SER A 131 1.74 7.45 18.00
CA SER A 131 2.01 8.78 18.56
C SER A 131 2.61 9.73 17.53
N GLY A 132 3.52 9.26 16.67
CA GLY A 132 4.12 10.07 15.62
C GLY A 132 3.10 10.52 14.59
N VAL A 133 2.16 9.64 14.22
CA VAL A 133 1.06 10.00 13.32
C VAL A 133 0.15 11.05 13.97
N LEU A 134 -0.22 10.88 15.23
CA LEU A 134 -1.06 11.85 15.95
C LEU A 134 -0.41 13.24 16.00
N VAL A 135 0.90 13.32 16.26
CA VAL A 135 1.64 14.59 16.30
C VAL A 135 1.74 15.26 14.92
N LEU A 136 1.78 14.49 13.83
CA LEU A 136 1.87 15.04 12.47
C LEU A 136 0.51 15.45 11.90
N ALA A 137 -0.57 14.82 12.37
CA ALA A 137 -1.91 14.97 11.81
C ALA A 137 -2.83 15.89 12.64
N LEU A 138 -2.48 16.18 13.89
CA LEU A 138 -3.13 17.17 14.78
C LEU A 138 -2.29 18.44 14.86
#